data_AF-A0A7X1ZA21-F1
#
_entry.id   AF-A0A7X1ZA21-F1
#
_cell.length_a   1.000
_cell.length_b   1.000
_cell.length_c   1.000
_cell.angle_alpha   90.00
_cell.angle_beta   90.00
_cell.angle_gamma   90.00
#
_symmetry.space_group_name_H-M   'P 1'
#
loop_
_entity.id
_entity.type
_entity.pdbx_description
1 polymer ?
#
loop_
_entity_poly.entity_id
_entity_poly.type
_entity_poly.pdbx_seq_one_letter_code
_entity_poly.pdbx_strand_id
1 'polypeptide(L)'
;MDKIRKRNLSVGVICLGLAVIGYANSGNNGWFYFVGLLAMAFAILFLLMALNKQSRFVVELKTEKMPEEVLENVENYLVKELKFKLKDYKGTLVYQKGDGFWLQKKCVLVDTSQNQLVHIEAWVSAIWQNENDFTGYVGTFPKKRLKKQVERLMARIE
;
A
#
# COMPACT_ATOMS: atom_id res chain seq x y z
N MET A 1 -10.52 13.84 -2.50
CA MET A 1 -10.92 12.49 -2.03
C MET A 1 -10.86 11.54 -3.21
N ASP A 2 -9.97 10.54 -3.16
CA ASP A 2 -9.64 9.68 -4.30
C ASP A 2 -10.86 8.88 -4.80
N LYS A 3 -10.94 8.67 -6.12
CA LYS A 3 -12.06 7.98 -6.80
C LYS A 3 -12.36 6.60 -6.19
N ILE A 4 -11.35 5.90 -5.71
CA ILE A 4 -11.47 4.57 -5.07
C ILE A 4 -11.98 4.68 -3.64
N ARG A 5 -11.54 5.68 -2.88
CA ARG A 5 -12.09 5.94 -1.54
C ARG A 5 -13.59 6.26 -1.62
N LYS A 6 -14.00 7.08 -2.60
CA LYS A 6 -15.42 7.33 -2.88
C LYS A 6 -16.17 6.02 -3.18
N ARG A 7 -15.63 5.18 -4.07
CA ARG A 7 -16.23 3.88 -4.39
C ARG A 7 -16.34 2.95 -3.18
N ASN A 8 -15.26 2.77 -2.41
CA ASN A 8 -15.26 1.89 -1.24
C ASN A 8 -16.20 2.40 -0.14
N LEU A 9 -16.29 3.72 0.03
CA LEU A 9 -17.26 4.34 0.94
C LEU A 9 -18.69 4.05 0.48
N SER A 10 -19.00 4.26 -0.81
CA SER A 10 -20.33 3.96 -1.37
C SER A 10 -20.70 2.48 -1.21
N VAL A 11 -19.77 1.56 -1.51
CA VAL A 11 -20.01 0.11 -1.34
C VAL A 11 -20.20 -0.24 0.14
N GLY A 12 -19.38 0.30 1.04
CA GLY A 12 -19.52 0.07 2.48
C GLY A 12 -20.88 0.53 3.03
N VAL A 13 -21.37 1.69 2.58
CA VAL A 13 -22.70 2.20 2.96
C VAL A 13 -23.83 1.31 2.42
N ILE A 14 -23.71 0.83 1.18
CA ILE A 14 -24.69 -0.11 0.59
C ILE A 14 -24.73 -1.42 1.38
N CYS A 15 -23.57 -2.00 1.73
CA CYS A 15 -23.49 -3.22 2.53
C CYS A 15 -24.09 -3.04 3.94
N LEU A 16 -23.92 -1.86 4.55
CA LEU A 16 -24.56 -1.52 5.82
C LEU A 16 -26.09 -1.52 5.69
N GLY A 17 -26.63 -0.94 4.62
CA GLY A 17 -28.06 -0.96 4.33
C GLY A 17 -28.59 -2.39 4.18
N LEU A 18 -27.88 -3.25 3.44
CA LEU A 18 -28.23 -4.66 3.29
C LEU A 18 -28.16 -5.43 4.60
N ALA A 19 -27.18 -5.13 5.46
CA ALA A 19 -27.08 -5.73 6.78
C ALA A 19 -28.31 -5.40 7.64
N VAL A 20 -28.71 -4.12 7.68
CA VAL A 20 -29.90 -3.66 8.41
C VAL A 20 -31.17 -4.34 7.88
N ILE A 21 -31.34 -4.44 6.56
CA ILE A 21 -32.49 -5.15 5.95
C ILE A 21 -32.47 -6.64 6.31
N GLY A 22 -31.29 -7.28 6.30
CA GLY A 22 -31.13 -8.69 6.68
C GLY A 22 -31.52 -8.94 8.14
N TYR A 23 -31.11 -8.06 9.06
CA TYR A 23 -31.49 -8.16 10.48
C TYR A 23 -32.97 -7.84 10.71
N ALA A 24 -33.51 -6.81 10.07
CA ALA A 24 -34.92 -6.43 10.21
C ALA A 24 -35.88 -7.53 9.75
N ASN A 25 -35.48 -8.30 8.74
CA ASN A 25 -36.26 -9.43 8.22
C ASN A 25 -35.83 -10.78 8.82
N SER A 26 -34.94 -10.81 9.82
CA SER A 26 -34.35 -12.08 10.26
C SER A 26 -35.35 -12.99 10.96
N GLY A 27 -36.31 -12.45 11.71
CA GLY A 27 -37.35 -13.22 12.40
C GLY A 27 -36.81 -14.52 13.01
N ASN A 28 -37.44 -15.66 12.68
CA ASN A 28 -36.96 -17.02 12.99
C ASN A 28 -36.12 -17.66 11.87
N ASN A 29 -35.84 -16.95 10.78
CA ASN A 29 -35.14 -17.49 9.62
C ASN A 29 -33.63 -17.22 9.74
N GLY A 30 -32.89 -18.21 10.24
CA GLY A 30 -31.44 -18.11 10.45
C GLY A 30 -30.63 -17.73 9.21
N TRP A 31 -31.16 -17.98 8.00
CA TRP A 31 -30.55 -17.56 6.74
C TRP A 31 -30.44 -16.03 6.60
N PHE A 32 -31.50 -15.29 6.91
CA PHE A 32 -31.48 -13.82 6.83
C PHE A 32 -30.54 -13.20 7.87
N TYR A 33 -30.46 -13.81 9.06
CA TYR A 33 -29.48 -13.44 10.09
C TYR A 33 -28.03 -13.65 9.59
N PHE A 34 -27.75 -14.81 8.99
CA PHE A 34 -26.44 -15.13 8.43
C PHE A 34 -26.05 -14.15 7.30
N VAL A 35 -26.96 -13.87 6.37
CA VAL A 35 -26.74 -12.90 5.29
C VAL A 35 -26.49 -11.48 5.84
N GLY A 36 -27.24 -11.06 6.86
CA GLY A 36 -27.03 -9.78 7.54
C GLY A 36 -25.65 -9.66 8.19
N LEU A 37 -25.19 -10.74 8.85
CA LEU A 37 -23.88 -10.82 9.49
C LEU A 37 -22.74 -10.75 8.45
N LEU A 38 -22.90 -11.46 7.33
CA LEU A 38 -21.95 -11.45 6.22
C LEU A 38 -21.89 -10.05 5.58
N ALA A 39 -23.04 -9.41 5.33
CA ALA A 39 -23.12 -8.06 4.80
C ALA A 39 -22.48 -7.02 5.74
N MET A 40 -22.67 -7.17 7.06
CA MET A 40 -22.02 -6.32 8.07
C MET A 40 -20.49 -6.49 8.04
N ALA A 41 -19.99 -7.72 7.95
CA ALA A 41 -18.56 -7.97 7.83
C ALA A 41 -17.96 -7.33 6.57
N PHE A 42 -18.65 -7.41 5.43
CA PHE A 42 -18.25 -6.71 4.21
C PHE A 42 -18.31 -5.18 4.36
N ALA A 43 -19.35 -4.65 5.01
CA ALA A 43 -19.46 -3.22 5.24
C ALA A 43 -18.30 -2.67 6.07
N ILE A 44 -17.96 -3.36 7.17
CA ILE A 44 -16.81 -3.03 8.02
C ILE A 44 -15.52 -3.10 7.20
N LEU A 45 -15.34 -4.16 6.40
CA LEU A 45 -14.16 -4.31 5.55
C LEU A 45 -14.01 -3.15 4.55
N PHE A 46 -15.09 -2.78 3.84
CA PHE A 46 -15.07 -1.70 2.84
C PHE A 46 -14.91 -0.31 3.48
N LEU A 47 -15.50 -0.08 4.65
CA LEU A 47 -15.30 1.16 5.41
C LEU A 47 -13.86 1.26 5.94
N LEU A 48 -13.30 0.19 6.48
CA LEU A 48 -11.89 0.15 6.88
C LEU A 48 -10.98 0.41 5.68
N MET A 49 -11.29 -0.12 4.51
CA MET A 49 -10.54 0.18 3.28
C MET A 49 -10.72 1.62 2.80
N ALA A 50 -11.88 2.26 3.03
CA ALA A 50 -12.12 3.65 2.68
C ALA A 50 -11.42 4.62 3.65
N LEU A 51 -11.36 4.26 4.93
CA LEU A 51 -10.69 5.01 5.98
C LEU A 51 -9.17 4.82 5.96
N ASN A 52 -8.67 3.71 5.40
CA ASN A 52 -7.25 3.54 5.14
C ASN A 52 -6.79 4.68 4.21
N LYS A 53 -5.91 5.55 4.70
CA LYS A 53 -5.30 6.62 3.89
C LYS A 53 -4.33 5.94 2.91
N GLN A 54 -3.90 6.62 1.85
CA GLN A 54 -2.83 6.09 0.99
C GLN A 54 -1.56 6.84 1.37
N SER A 55 -0.94 6.52 2.51
CA SER A 55 0.38 7.06 2.80
C SER A 55 1.42 6.17 2.13
N ARG A 56 1.99 6.71 1.05
CA ARG A 56 3.34 6.33 0.63
C ARG A 56 4.27 6.66 1.78
N PHE A 57 5.24 5.79 2.04
CA PHE A 57 6.31 6.15 2.96
C PHE A 57 7.23 7.07 2.20
N VAL A 58 7.22 8.35 2.56
CA VAL A 58 8.02 9.39 1.93
C VAL A 58 9.04 9.87 2.95
N VAL A 59 10.31 9.83 2.59
CA VAL A 59 11.39 10.40 3.39
C VAL A 59 12.30 11.21 2.50
N GLU A 60 12.62 12.40 2.97
CA GLU A 60 13.62 13.28 2.38
C GLU A 60 14.86 13.22 3.27
N LEU A 61 15.98 12.77 2.72
CA LEU A 61 17.27 12.72 3.41
C LEU A 61 18.17 13.83 2.86
N LYS A 62 18.77 14.62 3.74
CA LYS A 62 19.86 15.53 3.38
C LYS A 62 21.16 14.75 3.47
N THR A 63 21.85 14.61 2.34
CA THR A 63 23.06 13.81 2.25
C THR A 63 24.19 14.68 1.68
N GLU A 64 25.36 14.63 2.34
CA GLU A 64 26.59 15.31 1.87
C GLU A 64 27.31 14.52 0.78
N LYS A 65 26.98 13.23 0.62
CA LYS A 65 27.55 12.33 -0.40
C LYS A 65 27.10 12.70 -1.81
N MET A 66 27.96 12.40 -2.78
CA MET A 66 27.68 12.65 -4.19
C MET A 66 26.53 11.75 -4.67
N PRO A 67 25.68 12.22 -5.60
CA PRO A 67 24.50 11.48 -6.06
C PRO A 67 24.84 10.12 -6.70
N GLU A 68 26.03 9.98 -7.28
CA GLU A 68 26.52 8.72 -7.86
C GLU A 68 26.74 7.64 -6.80
N GLU A 69 27.32 8.00 -5.66
CA GLU A 69 27.57 7.08 -4.53
C GLU A 69 26.25 6.62 -3.89
N VAL A 70 25.26 7.52 -3.83
CA VAL A 70 23.90 7.19 -3.38
C VAL A 70 23.26 6.17 -4.33
N LEU A 71 23.34 6.39 -5.65
CA LEU A 71 22.78 5.49 -6.65
C LEU A 71 23.46 4.12 -6.63
N GLU A 72 24.79 4.06 -6.45
CA GLU A 72 25.52 2.80 -6.33
C GLU A 72 25.06 2.00 -5.10
N ASN A 73 24.92 2.67 -3.95
CA ASN A 73 24.42 2.04 -2.73
C ASN A 73 22.98 1.52 -2.89
N VAL A 74 22.13 2.28 -3.57
CA VAL A 74 20.76 1.88 -3.91
C VAL A 74 20.76 0.66 -4.83
N GLU A 75 21.59 0.63 -5.86
CA GLU A 75 21.69 -0.50 -6.78
C GLU A 75 22.22 -1.76 -6.09
N ASN A 76 23.29 -1.63 -5.31
CA ASN A 76 23.86 -2.73 -4.52
C ASN A 76 22.82 -3.31 -3.55
N TYR A 77 22.07 -2.46 -2.85
CA TYR A 77 21.10 -2.93 -1.86
C TYR A 77 19.78 -3.42 -2.48
N LEU A 78 19.12 -2.59 -3.28
CA LEU A 78 17.80 -2.92 -3.83
C LEU A 78 17.88 -3.99 -4.92
N VAL A 79 18.84 -3.87 -5.84
CA VAL A 79 18.94 -4.78 -7.00
C VAL A 79 19.75 -6.03 -6.64
N LYS A 80 20.99 -5.88 -6.14
CA LYS A 80 21.86 -7.05 -5.93
C LYS A 80 21.45 -7.87 -4.71
N GLU A 81 21.25 -7.25 -3.54
CA GLU A 81 20.84 -7.97 -2.33
C GLU A 81 19.34 -8.31 -2.34
N LEU A 82 18.48 -7.31 -2.58
CA LEU A 82 17.03 -7.48 -2.44
C LEU A 82 16.32 -7.93 -3.71
N LYS A 83 16.99 -8.04 -4.86
CA LYS A 83 16.41 -8.53 -6.13
C LYS A 83 15.18 -7.73 -6.60
N PHE A 84 15.16 -6.43 -6.36
CA PHE A 84 14.23 -5.52 -7.03
C PHE A 84 14.65 -5.36 -8.50
N LYS A 85 13.67 -5.08 -9.37
CA LYS A 85 13.89 -4.82 -10.80
C LYS A 85 13.46 -3.39 -11.10
N LEU A 86 14.24 -2.65 -11.86
CA LEU A 86 13.83 -1.36 -12.38
C LEU A 86 12.68 -1.57 -13.37
N LYS A 87 11.55 -0.89 -13.17
CA LYS A 87 10.40 -0.91 -14.07
C LYS A 87 9.83 0.49 -14.21
N ASP A 88 9.31 0.79 -15.38
CA ASP A 88 8.47 1.97 -15.58
C ASP A 88 7.12 1.74 -14.88
N TYR A 89 6.79 2.62 -13.93
CA TYR A 89 5.50 2.68 -13.27
C TYR A 89 4.88 4.06 -13.49
N LYS A 90 3.87 4.12 -14.37
CA LYS A 90 3.12 5.35 -14.69
C LYS A 90 4.01 6.49 -15.23
N GLY A 91 5.08 6.17 -15.97
CA GLY A 91 5.99 7.16 -16.56
C GLY A 91 7.14 7.56 -15.65
N THR A 92 7.37 6.80 -14.56
CA THR A 92 8.49 7.02 -13.62
C THR A 92 9.24 5.73 -13.39
N LEU A 93 10.57 5.78 -13.41
CA LEU A 93 11.41 4.61 -13.12
C LEU A 93 11.37 4.30 -11.63
N VAL A 94 10.89 3.10 -11.29
CA VAL A 94 10.79 2.64 -9.90
C VAL A 94 11.43 1.26 -9.75
N TYR A 95 12.02 1.01 -8.59
CA TYR A 95 12.46 -0.32 -8.20
C TYR A 95 11.25 -1.12 -7.73
N GLN A 96 10.87 -2.15 -8.48
CA GLN A 96 9.73 -3.00 -8.17
C GLN A 96 10.17 -4.44 -7.80
N LYS A 97 9.56 -5.00 -6.75
CA LYS A 97 9.70 -6.41 -6.37
C LYS A 97 8.34 -7.08 -6.24
N GLY A 98 8.22 -8.27 -6.82
CA GLY A 98 6.97 -9.02 -6.94
C GLY A 98 6.44 -8.91 -8.36
N ASP A 99 6.51 -10.03 -9.08
CA ASP A 99 5.97 -10.18 -10.44
C ASP A 99 4.90 -11.26 -10.40
N GLY A 100 3.64 -10.83 -10.32
CA GLY A 100 2.49 -11.71 -10.38
C GLY A 100 1.19 -10.93 -10.35
N PHE A 101 0.21 -11.37 -11.13
CA PHE A 101 -1.14 -10.79 -11.18
C PHE A 101 -1.90 -10.96 -9.85
N TRP A 102 -1.44 -11.81 -8.95
CA TRP A 102 -2.06 -12.04 -7.65
C TRP A 102 -1.19 -11.60 -6.46
N LEU A 103 0.02 -11.11 -6.72
CA LEU A 103 1.01 -10.79 -5.68
C LEU A 103 1.04 -9.28 -5.39
N GLN A 104 1.23 -8.95 -4.11
CA GLN A 104 1.47 -7.57 -3.69
C GLN A 104 2.83 -7.10 -4.23
N LYS A 105 2.81 -6.05 -5.05
CA LYS A 105 4.00 -5.42 -5.65
C LYS A 105 4.57 -4.40 -4.67
N LYS A 106 5.85 -4.50 -4.36
CA LYS A 106 6.59 -3.50 -3.57
C LYS A 106 7.30 -2.56 -4.52
N CYS A 107 7.07 -1.26 -4.38
CA CYS A 107 7.71 -0.24 -5.19
C CYS A 107 8.54 0.68 -4.29
N VAL A 108 9.72 1.04 -4.77
CA VAL A 108 10.60 2.04 -4.17
C VAL A 108 11.07 2.97 -5.29
N LEU A 109 10.82 4.26 -5.12
CA LEU A 109 11.33 5.34 -5.96
C LEU A 109 12.42 6.05 -5.18
N VAL A 110 13.56 6.26 -5.81
CA VAL A 110 14.66 7.04 -5.26
C VAL A 110 14.95 8.14 -6.28
N ASP A 111 14.78 9.38 -5.86
CA ASP A 111 15.07 10.55 -6.66
C ASP A 111 16.20 11.34 -5.99
N THR A 112 17.26 11.59 -6.75
CA THR A 112 18.46 12.35 -6.34
C THR A 112 18.58 13.67 -7.12
N SER A 113 17.53 14.05 -7.86
CA SER A 113 17.55 15.23 -8.74
C SER A 113 17.65 16.56 -8.00
N GLN A 114 17.30 16.59 -6.71
CA GLN A 114 17.50 17.77 -5.88
C GLN A 114 18.89 17.67 -5.24
N ASN A 115 19.78 18.58 -5.62
CA ASN A 115 21.17 18.58 -5.16
C ASN A 115 21.25 18.46 -3.62
N GLN A 116 21.90 17.40 -3.12
CA GLN A 116 22.03 17.03 -1.70
C GLN A 116 20.74 16.60 -0.96
N LEU A 117 19.62 16.42 -1.66
CA LEU A 117 18.33 15.97 -1.11
C LEU A 117 17.90 14.69 -1.84
N VAL A 118 17.92 13.56 -1.11
CA VAL A 118 17.48 12.26 -1.62
C VAL A 118 16.04 12.03 -1.20
N HIS A 119 15.14 11.97 -2.18
CA HIS A 119 13.72 11.70 -1.97
C HIS A 119 13.45 10.21 -2.18
N ILE A 120 13.05 9.52 -1.11
CA ILE A 120 12.73 8.09 -1.14
C ILE A 120 11.24 7.91 -0.91
N GLU A 121 10.54 7.40 -1.92
CA GLU A 121 9.13 6.98 -1.80
C GLU A 121 9.03 5.46 -1.84
N ALA A 122 8.31 4.86 -0.89
CA ALA A 122 8.03 3.42 -0.90
C ALA A 122 6.56 3.12 -0.66
N TRP A 123 6.01 2.18 -1.44
CA TRP A 123 4.62 1.76 -1.33
C TRP A 123 4.41 0.31 -1.74
N VAL A 124 3.26 -0.24 -1.34
CA VAL A 124 2.81 -1.57 -1.75
C VAL A 124 1.52 -1.45 -2.56
N SER A 125 1.53 -1.97 -3.78
CA SER A 125 0.38 -2.02 -4.68
C SER A 125 -0.18 -3.44 -4.73
N ALA A 126 -1.49 -3.62 -4.59
CA ALA A 126 -2.17 -4.90 -4.83
C ALA A 126 -3.16 -4.77 -5.99
N ILE A 127 -3.45 -5.86 -6.71
CA ILE A 127 -4.25 -5.82 -7.95
C ILE A 127 -5.70 -5.35 -7.69
N TRP A 128 -6.20 -5.58 -6.47
CA TRP A 128 -7.53 -5.15 -6.02
C TRP A 128 -7.53 -3.87 -5.19
N GLN A 129 -6.35 -3.32 -4.88
CA GLN A 129 -6.20 -2.15 -4.01
C GLN A 129 -5.05 -1.28 -4.53
N ASN A 130 -5.39 -0.09 -5.05
CA ASN A 130 -4.37 0.93 -5.26
C ASN A 130 -3.69 1.25 -3.93
N GLU A 131 -2.37 1.43 -4.00
CA GLU A 131 -1.46 2.05 -3.02
C GLU A 131 -1.98 1.99 -1.58
N ASN A 132 -1.77 0.86 -0.89
CA ASN A 132 -2.29 0.72 0.47
C ASN A 132 -1.35 1.30 1.52
N ASP A 133 -1.91 2.01 2.49
CA ASP A 133 -1.18 2.52 3.66
C ASP A 133 -0.50 1.46 4.52
N PHE A 134 0.56 1.88 5.21
CA PHE A 134 1.34 1.08 6.16
C PHE A 134 0.58 0.63 7.42
N THR A 135 -0.68 1.04 7.61
CA THR A 135 -1.42 0.92 8.89
C THR A 135 -2.71 0.10 8.87
N GLY A 136 -2.99 -0.70 7.83
CA GLY A 136 -4.17 -1.60 7.78
C GLY A 136 -3.88 -3.09 8.05
N TYR A 137 -4.80 -3.79 8.74
CA TYR A 137 -4.72 -5.24 9.07
C TYR A 137 -4.42 -6.14 7.86
N VAL A 138 -5.02 -5.86 6.70
CA VAL A 138 -4.73 -6.57 5.44
C VAL A 138 -3.48 -5.97 4.79
N GLY A 139 -2.33 -6.63 4.97
CA GLY A 139 -1.04 -6.21 4.39
C GLY A 139 -0.04 -5.57 5.37
N THR A 140 -0.29 -5.58 6.68
CA THR A 140 0.65 -5.06 7.69
C THR A 140 2.03 -5.75 7.63
N PHE A 141 2.09 -7.07 7.47
CA PHE A 141 3.35 -7.83 7.41
C PHE A 141 4.27 -7.45 6.23
N PRO A 142 3.81 -7.50 4.96
CA PRO A 142 4.64 -7.14 3.81
C PRO A 142 5.05 -5.67 3.81
N LYS A 143 4.23 -4.77 4.37
CA LYS A 143 4.51 -3.34 4.53
C LYS A 143 5.52 -3.06 5.63
N LYS A 144 5.40 -3.68 6.82
CA LYS A 144 6.42 -3.60 7.88
C LYS A 144 7.79 -4.06 7.38
N ARG A 145 7.82 -5.14 6.58
CA ARG A 145 9.06 -5.63 5.97
C ARG A 145 9.62 -4.63 4.94
N LEU A 146 8.79 -4.00 4.11
CA LEU A 146 9.24 -2.97 3.18
C LEU A 146 9.77 -1.74 3.93
N LYS A 147 9.06 -1.25 4.94
CA LYS A 147 9.51 -0.13 5.77
C LYS A 147 10.89 -0.39 6.38
N LYS A 148 11.09 -1.58 6.98
CA LYS A 148 12.40 -1.97 7.54
C LYS A 148 13.50 -2.11 6.48
N GLN A 149 13.15 -2.39 5.22
CA GLN A 149 14.11 -2.40 4.11
C GLN A 149 14.50 -0.98 3.72
N VAL A 150 13.52 -0.07 3.65
CA VAL A 150 13.79 1.35 3.38
C VAL A 150 14.60 1.97 4.51
N GLU A 151 14.25 1.75 5.78
CA GLU A 151 15.02 2.24 6.94
C GLU A 151 16.49 1.78 6.91
N ARG A 152 16.75 0.54 6.46
CA ARG A 152 18.13 0.06 6.27
C ARG A 152 18.84 0.68 5.07
N LEU A 153 18.09 1.04 4.02
CA LEU A 153 18.64 1.79 2.90
C LEU A 153 19.01 3.20 3.34
N MET A 154 18.15 3.88 4.11
CA MET A 154 18.43 5.21 4.67
C MET A 154 19.71 5.21 5.50
N ALA A 155 19.86 4.24 6.42
CA ALA A 155 21.07 4.11 7.25
C ALA A 155 22.36 3.80 6.47
N ARG A 156 22.28 3.42 5.19
CA ARG A 156 23.45 3.27 4.30
C ARG A 156 23.74 4.52 3.47
N ILE A 157 22.72 5.34 3.24
CA ILE A 157 22.78 6.57 2.43
C ILE A 157 23.18 7.77 3.28
N GLU A 158 22.66 7.89 4.51
CA GLU A 158 23.15 8.81 5.55
C GLU A 158 24.68 8.67 5.73
#